data_AF-A0A851W3Q6-F1
#
_entry.id   AF-A0A851W3Q6-F1
#
_cell.length_a   1.000
_cell.length_b   1.000
_cell.length_c   1.000
_cell.angle_alpha   90.00
_cell.angle_beta   90.00
_cell.angle_gamma   90.00
#
_symmetry.space_group_name_H-M   'P 1'
#
loop_
_entity.id
_entity.type
_entity.pdbx_description
1 polymer ?
#
loop_
_entity_poly.entity_id
_entity_poly.type
_entity_poly.pdbx_seq_one_letter_code
_entity_poly.pdbx_strand_id
1 'polypeptide(L)'
;PEPPLRRNRKRPPPEPPQEGVMALCASCQTLFPGVSLPPQRRCRWLCPDCRAQRRDFNREQRFYKRVGCGTCQACRIPEDCGICSACARSAPGAAPGRAPKCLLRR
;
A
#
# COMPACT_ATOMS: atom_id res chain seq x y z
N PRO A 1 44.49 21.82 40.09
CA PRO A 1 43.18 21.36 39.58
C PRO A 1 43.38 20.48 38.33
N GLU A 2 43.37 19.16 38.52
CA GLU A 2 43.51 18.17 37.45
C GLU A 2 42.19 18.00 36.67
N PRO A 3 42.24 17.81 35.35
CA PRO A 3 41.04 17.59 34.55
C PRO A 3 40.49 16.17 34.78
N PRO A 4 39.16 15.96 34.74
CA PRO A 4 38.58 14.64 34.94
C PRO A 4 38.95 13.72 33.79
N LEU A 5 39.59 12.59 34.12
CA LEU A 5 39.90 11.53 33.17
C LEU A 5 38.61 11.07 32.49
N ARG A 6 38.56 11.24 31.16
CA ARG A 6 37.49 10.71 30.32
C ARG A 6 37.50 9.18 30.45
N ARG A 7 36.55 8.65 31.21
CA ARG A 7 36.26 7.21 31.26
C ARG A 7 35.96 6.74 29.85
N ASN A 8 36.92 6.04 29.25
CA ASN A 8 36.72 5.29 28.01
C ASN A 8 35.56 4.33 28.26
N ARG A 9 34.36 4.68 27.79
CA ARG A 9 33.28 3.71 27.64
C ARG A 9 33.77 2.75 26.57
N LYS A 10 34.38 1.64 27.00
CA LYS A 10 34.63 0.49 26.13
C LYS A 10 33.31 0.22 25.41
N ARG A 11 33.34 0.28 24.08
CA ARG A 11 32.24 -0.17 23.24
C ARG A 11 31.88 -1.58 23.73
N PRO A 12 30.63 -1.87 24.10
CA PRO A 12 30.23 -3.23 24.37
C PRO A 12 30.67 -4.11 23.20
N PRO A 13 31.12 -5.35 23.44
CA PRO A 13 31.40 -6.28 22.36
C PRO A 13 30.22 -6.26 21.37
N PRO A 14 30.46 -6.32 20.05
CA PRO A 14 29.38 -6.53 19.11
C PRO A 14 28.66 -7.80 19.56
N GLU A 15 27.40 -7.66 19.97
CA GLU A 15 26.60 -8.82 20.32
C GLU A 15 26.65 -9.79 19.13
N PRO A 16 26.76 -11.11 19.40
CA PRO A 16 26.75 -12.10 18.33
C PRO A 16 25.56 -11.81 17.42
N PRO A 17 25.68 -11.98 16.08
CA PRO A 17 24.57 -11.76 15.17
C PRO A 17 23.37 -12.51 15.74
N GLN A 18 22.35 -11.80 16.20
CA GLN A 18 21.13 -12.42 16.70
C GLN A 18 20.68 -13.35 15.60
N GLU A 19 20.78 -14.66 15.86
CA GLU A 19 20.58 -15.71 14.88
C GLU A 19 19.22 -15.45 14.22
N GLY A 20 19.30 -15.05 12.95
CA GLY A 20 18.40 -14.06 12.37
C GLY A 20 16.94 -14.44 12.48
N VAL A 21 16.08 -13.49 12.85
CA VAL A 21 14.65 -13.62 12.65
C VAL A 21 14.43 -13.91 11.16
N MET A 22 14.05 -15.15 10.86
CA MET A 22 13.72 -15.59 9.52
C MET A 22 12.26 -15.21 9.25
N ALA A 23 11.99 -14.58 8.11
CA ALA A 23 10.64 -14.32 7.67
C ALA A 23 10.32 -15.10 6.40
N LEU A 24 9.16 -15.75 6.37
CA LEU A 24 8.63 -16.36 5.16
C LEU A 24 7.78 -15.33 4.41
N CYS A 25 8.07 -15.11 3.13
CA CYS A 25 7.22 -14.27 2.29
C CYS A 25 5.87 -14.97 2.08
N ALA A 26 4.76 -14.28 2.41
CA ALA A 26 3.43 -14.84 2.27
C ALA A 26 2.92 -14.99 0.81
N SER A 27 3.74 -14.61 -0.17
CA SER A 27 3.44 -14.72 -1.60
C SER A 27 4.34 -15.77 -2.27
N CYS A 28 5.66 -15.53 -2.31
CA CYS A 28 6.60 -16.45 -2.96
C CYS A 28 7.12 -17.57 -2.06
N GLN A 29 6.77 -17.57 -0.76
CA GLN A 29 7.18 -18.60 0.22
C GLN A 29 8.69 -18.73 0.44
N THR A 30 9.51 -17.84 -0.11
CA THR A 30 10.95 -17.78 0.14
C THR A 30 11.23 -17.30 1.57
N LEU A 31 12.24 -17.91 2.19
CA LEU A 31 12.72 -17.57 3.54
C LEU A 31 13.80 -16.47 3.46
N PHE A 32 13.66 -15.43 4.27
CA PHE A 32 14.57 -14.29 4.28
C PHE A 32 15.19 -14.11 5.68
N PRO A 33 16.52 -14.09 5.80
CA PRO A 33 17.21 -13.82 7.06
C PRO A 33 17.22 -12.33 7.41
N GLY A 34 17.37 -12.01 8.70
CA GLY A 34 17.60 -10.64 9.18
C GLY A 34 16.39 -9.71 9.04
N VAL A 35 15.17 -10.26 9.02
CA VAL A 35 13.96 -9.46 8.83
C VAL A 35 13.41 -8.97 10.16
N SER A 36 13.32 -7.66 10.33
CA SER A 36 12.63 -7.04 11.47
C SER A 36 11.11 -7.04 11.25
N LEU A 37 10.41 -8.00 11.84
CA LEU A 37 8.95 -8.02 11.84
C LEU A 37 8.40 -7.22 13.03
N PRO A 38 7.38 -6.35 12.83
CA PRO A 38 6.72 -5.70 13.95
C PRO A 38 6.08 -6.76 14.87
N PRO A 39 6.06 -6.55 16.21
CA PRO A 39 5.52 -7.52 17.17
C PRO A 39 4.06 -7.91 16.90
N GLN A 40 3.33 -7.02 16.22
CA GLN A 40 1.92 -7.17 15.93
C GLN A 40 1.72 -8.08 14.70
N ARG A 41 1.40 -9.35 14.97
CA ARG A 41 1.19 -10.45 13.99
C ARG A 41 0.01 -10.28 13.02
N ARG A 42 -0.51 -9.07 12.81
CA ARG A 42 -1.66 -8.83 11.92
C ARG A 42 -1.27 -8.69 10.44
N CYS A 43 0.00 -8.49 10.14
CA CYS A 43 0.46 -8.34 8.76
C CYS A 43 1.21 -9.58 8.29
N ARG A 44 0.68 -10.24 7.26
CA ARG A 44 1.46 -11.18 6.42
C ARG A 44 2.64 -10.42 5.81
N TRP A 45 3.86 -10.81 6.15
CA TRP A 45 5.07 -10.19 5.60
C TRP A 45 5.24 -10.58 4.12
N LEU A 46 5.72 -9.63 3.32
CA LEU A 46 6.07 -9.83 1.92
C LEU A 46 7.51 -9.35 1.74
N CYS A 47 8.29 -10.10 0.95
CA CYS A 47 9.62 -9.66 0.53
C CYS A 47 9.54 -8.36 -0.29
N PRO A 48 10.66 -7.63 -0.46
CA PRO A 48 10.70 -6.40 -1.24
C PRO A 48 10.08 -6.55 -2.64
N ASP A 49 10.37 -7.65 -3.33
CA ASP A 49 9.88 -7.89 -4.70
C ASP A 49 8.37 -8.16 -4.74
N CYS A 50 7.86 -9.09 -3.93
CA CYS A 50 6.41 -9.34 -3.86
C CYS A 50 5.64 -8.11 -3.37
N ARG A 51 6.24 -7.28 -2.51
CA ARG A 51 5.67 -6.01 -2.09
C ARG A 51 5.64 -5.00 -3.25
N ALA A 52 6.69 -4.92 -4.06
CA ALA A 52 6.74 -4.06 -5.25
C ALA A 52 5.71 -4.51 -6.29
N GLN A 53 5.70 -5.79 -6.66
CA GLN A 53 4.71 -6.37 -7.59
C GLN A 53 3.27 -6.10 -7.15
N ARG A 54 2.97 -6.28 -5.85
CA ARG A 54 1.63 -5.99 -5.32
C ARG A 54 1.29 -4.50 -5.37
N ARG A 55 2.26 -3.60 -5.21
CA ARG A 55 2.05 -2.16 -5.38
C ARG A 55 1.78 -1.81 -6.85
N ASP A 56 2.53 -2.39 -7.78
CA ASP A 56 2.37 -2.15 -9.22
C ASP A 56 1.02 -2.68 -9.72
N PHE A 57 0.66 -3.90 -9.35
CA PHE A 57 -0.67 -4.45 -9.62
C PHE A 57 -1.77 -3.55 -9.05
N ASN A 58 -1.67 -3.14 -7.78
CA ASN A 58 -2.66 -2.25 -7.19
C ASN A 58 -2.74 -0.88 -7.88
N ARG A 59 -1.61 -0.35 -8.38
CA ARG A 59 -1.55 0.89 -9.15
C ARG A 59 -2.30 0.74 -10.46
N GLU A 60 -2.05 -0.34 -11.19
CA GLU A 60 -2.73 -0.66 -12.44
C GLU A 60 -4.24 -0.89 -12.23
N GLN A 61 -4.63 -1.68 -11.22
CA GLN A 61 -6.03 -1.90 -10.89
C GLN A 61 -6.76 -0.61 -10.51
N ARG A 62 -6.10 0.35 -9.84
CA ARG A 62 -6.67 1.68 -9.56
C ARG A 62 -6.85 2.51 -10.83
N PHE A 63 -5.92 2.40 -11.78
CA PHE A 63 -6.03 3.06 -13.07
C PHE A 63 -7.25 2.55 -13.84
N TYR A 64 -7.40 1.23 -14.01
CA TYR A 64 -8.54 0.66 -14.72
C TYR A 64 -9.87 0.88 -14.01
N LYS A 65 -9.93 0.88 -12.67
CA LYS A 65 -11.14 1.27 -11.93
C LYS A 65 -11.57 2.72 -12.18
N ARG A 66 -10.61 3.61 -12.43
CA ARG A 66 -10.89 5.02 -12.74
C ARG A 66 -11.36 5.18 -14.18
N VAL A 67 -10.61 4.62 -15.13
CA VAL A 67 -10.80 4.80 -16.58
C VAL A 67 -11.93 3.94 -17.16
N GLY A 68 -12.14 2.74 -16.62
CA GLY A 68 -13.04 1.74 -17.22
C GLY A 68 -12.36 0.97 -18.36
N CYS A 69 -13.09 0.02 -18.98
CA CYS A 69 -12.58 -0.79 -20.08
C CYS A 69 -12.62 -0.09 -21.45
N GLY A 70 -13.29 1.05 -21.56
CA GLY A 70 -13.41 1.84 -22.80
C GLY A 70 -14.34 1.26 -23.87
N THR A 71 -14.71 -0.02 -23.80
CA THR A 71 -15.44 -0.71 -24.87
C THR A 71 -16.89 -1.04 -24.53
N CYS A 72 -17.23 -1.18 -23.25
CA CYS A 72 -18.60 -1.51 -22.82
C CYS A 72 -19.57 -0.32 -23.02
N GLN A 73 -20.87 -0.61 -23.04
CA GLN A 73 -21.91 0.40 -23.21
C GLN A 73 -21.78 1.55 -22.21
N ALA A 74 -21.50 1.24 -20.94
CA ALA A 74 -21.30 2.24 -19.88
C ALA A 74 -20.12 3.20 -20.16
N CYS A 75 -19.03 2.70 -20.76
CA CYS A 75 -17.88 3.54 -21.14
C CYS A 75 -18.15 4.42 -22.35
N ARG A 76 -19.13 4.07 -23.19
CA ARG A 76 -19.52 4.84 -24.39
C ARG A 76 -20.46 6.01 -24.09
N ILE A 77 -21.01 6.08 -22.87
CA ILE A 77 -21.92 7.15 -22.47
C ILE A 77 -21.08 8.37 -22.03
N PRO A 78 -21.17 9.51 -22.77
CA PRO A 78 -20.32 10.67 -22.52
C PRO A 78 -20.73 11.46 -21.26
N GLU A 79 -22.02 11.45 -20.92
CA GLU A 79 -22.60 12.31 -19.86
C GLU A 79 -23.43 11.51 -18.85
N ASP A 80 -23.50 12.02 -17.62
CA ASP A 80 -24.33 11.42 -16.57
C ASP A 80 -25.82 11.66 -16.86
N CYS A 81 -26.68 10.65 -16.64
CA CYS A 81 -28.10 10.74 -17.01
C CYS A 81 -28.94 11.75 -16.20
N GLY A 82 -28.38 12.38 -15.17
CA GLY A 82 -29.08 13.32 -14.28
C GLY A 82 -30.15 12.72 -13.34
N ILE A 83 -30.79 11.61 -13.72
CA ILE A 83 -32.01 11.12 -13.05
C ILE A 83 -31.81 9.90 -12.14
N CYS A 84 -30.68 9.18 -12.24
CA CYS A 84 -30.46 7.99 -11.41
C CYS A 84 -30.13 8.35 -9.95
N SER A 85 -30.27 7.40 -9.02
CA SER A 85 -30.00 7.63 -7.59
C SER A 85 -28.55 8.04 -7.27
N ALA A 86 -27.58 7.75 -8.15
CA ALA A 86 -26.21 8.26 -8.02
C ALA A 86 -26.12 9.74 -8.46
N CYS A 87 -26.76 10.10 -9.58
CA CYS A 87 -26.82 11.48 -10.06
C CYS A 87 -27.58 12.37 -9.08
N ALA A 88 -28.70 11.90 -8.53
CA ALA A 88 -29.49 12.64 -7.54
C ALA A 88 -28.73 12.97 -6.25
N ARG A 89 -27.69 12.18 -5.91
CA ARG A 89 -26.81 12.42 -4.75
C ARG A 89 -25.60 13.29 -5.07
N SER A 90 -25.37 13.62 -6.34
CA SER A 90 -24.22 14.41 -6.77
C SER A 90 -24.60 15.89 -6.74
N ALA A 91 -24.18 16.60 -5.69
CA ALA A 91 -24.43 18.03 -5.57
C ALA A 91 -23.56 18.85 -6.55
N PRO A 92 -24.08 19.96 -7.12
CA PRO A 92 -23.26 20.90 -7.88
C PRO A 92 -22.16 21.46 -6.98
N GLY A 93 -20.89 21.29 -7.38
CA GLY A 93 -19.71 21.70 -6.60
C GLY A 93 -19.04 20.57 -5.79
N ALA A 94 -19.52 19.33 -5.89
CA ALA A 94 -18.81 18.19 -5.30
C ALA A 94 -17.43 18.01 -5.93
N ALA A 95 -16.39 17.92 -5.08
CA ALA A 95 -15.01 17.74 -5.54
C ALA A 95 -14.91 16.49 -6.45
N PRO A 96 -14.25 16.61 -7.62
CA PRO A 96 -14.09 15.49 -8.54
C PRO A 96 -13.42 14.31 -7.82
N GLY A 97 -14.14 13.19 -7.73
CA GLY A 97 -13.68 11.96 -7.08
C GLY A 97 -14.38 11.57 -5.78
N ARG A 98 -15.26 12.41 -5.21
CA ARG A 98 -16.11 12.02 -4.07
C ARG A 98 -17.55 11.67 -4.46
N ALA A 99 -18.03 12.18 -5.59
CA ALA A 99 -19.37 11.89 -6.08
C ALA A 99 -19.46 10.46 -6.67
N PRO A 100 -20.58 9.73 -6.43
CA PRO A 100 -20.78 8.41 -7.01
C PRO A 100 -20.98 8.50 -8.52
N LYS A 101 -20.26 7.67 -9.31
CA LYS A 101 -20.48 7.56 -10.76
C LYS A 101 -21.95 7.21 -11.08
N CYS A 102 -22.50 7.86 -12.10
CA CYS A 102 -23.81 7.55 -12.68
C CYS A 102 -23.98 6.05 -12.88
N LEU A 103 -25.15 5.51 -12.54
CA LEU A 103 -25.40 4.06 -12.63
C LEU A 103 -25.35 3.53 -14.06
N LEU A 104 -25.64 4.36 -15.06
CA LEU A 104 -25.50 3.97 -16.47
C LEU A 104 -24.04 3.89 -16.92
N ARG A 105 -23.11 4.47 -16.15
CA ARG A 105 -21.68 4.59 -16.46
C ARG A 105 -20.79 3.74 -15.55
N ARG A 106 -21.32 2.63 -15.03
CA ARG A 106 -20.60 1.68 -14.15
C ARG A 106 -20.19 0.41 -14.87
#